data_AF-A0A1M3BSC8-F1
#
_entry.id   AF-A0A1M3BSC8-F1
#
_cell.length_a   1.000
_cell.length_b   1.000
_cell.length_c   1.000
_cell.angle_alpha   90.00
_cell.angle_beta   90.00
_cell.angle_gamma   90.00
#
_symmetry.space_group_name_H-M   'P 1'
#
loop_
_entity.id
_entity.type
_entity.pdbx_description
1 polymer ?
#
loop_
_entity_poly.entity_id
_entity_poly.type
_entity_poly.pdbx_seq_one_letter_code
_entity_poly.pdbx_strand_id
1 'polypeptide(L)' 'MNTKLVGMQIKTSKEVRAYAKIAAKKLGFSSVSEMILTQLAKANDSKLKTLIEKDLKERSKPGRPWDKD' A
#
# COMPACT_ATOMS: atom_id res chain seq x y z
N MET A 1 13.37 12.07 -4.36
CA MET A 1 12.90 11.88 -5.75
C MET A 1 11.47 12.38 -5.81
N ASN A 2 11.09 13.19 -6.80
CA ASN A 2 9.67 13.45 -7.10
C ASN A 2 9.11 12.22 -7.84
N THR A 3 8.94 11.12 -7.12
CA THR A 3 8.50 9.86 -7.69
C THR A 3 6.99 9.95 -7.91
N LYS A 4 6.59 10.30 -9.15
CA LYS A 4 5.20 10.16 -9.60
C LYS A 4 4.75 8.74 -9.29
N LEU A 5 3.82 8.59 -8.33
CA LEU A 5 3.28 7.29 -7.95
C LEU A 5 2.68 6.63 -9.20
N VAL A 6 3.19 5.45 -9.56
CA VAL A 6 2.64 4.64 -10.65
C VAL A 6 1.69 3.61 -10.03
N GLY A 7 0.50 3.46 -10.61
CA GLY A 7 -0.48 2.47 -10.17
C GLY A 7 -0.14 1.07 -10.68
N MET A 8 -0.16 0.08 -9.79
CA MET A 8 -0.15 -1.34 -10.17
C MET A 8 -1.59 -1.84 -10.26
N GLN A 9 -1.99 -2.34 -11.44
CA GLN A 9 -3.33 -2.90 -11.62
C GLN A 9 -3.37 -4.36 -11.15
N ILE A 10 -4.33 -4.68 -10.29
CA ILE A 10 -4.58 -6.04 -9.80
C ILE A 10 -5.99 -6.42 -10.25
N LYS A 11 -6.10 -7.43 -11.13
CA LYS A 11 -7.38 -8.00 -11.54
C LYS A 11 -7.90 -8.92 -10.43
N THR A 12 -9.13 -8.71 -9.98
CA THR A 12 -9.75 -9.50 -8.92
C THR A 12 -11.28 -9.36 -8.96
N SER A 13 -12.00 -10.17 -8.18
CA SER A 13 -13.46 -10.08 -8.07
C SER A 13 -13.90 -8.90 -7.19
N LYS A 14 -15.15 -8.46 -7.35
CA LYS A 14 -15.75 -7.40 -6.54
C LYS A 14 -15.74 -7.75 -5.05
N GLU A 15 -16.00 -9.01 -4.73
CA GLU A 15 -16.06 -9.53 -3.36
C GLU A 15 -14.68 -9.50 -2.69
N VAL A 16 -13.64 -9.96 -3.39
CA VAL A 16 -12.26 -9.90 -2.88
C VAL A 16 -11.84 -8.47 -2.64
N ARG A 17 -12.16 -7.54 -3.57
CA ARG A 17 -11.86 -6.12 -3.38
C ARG A 17 -12.56 -5.53 -2.16
N ALA A 18 -13.84 -5.88 -1.94
CA ALA A 18 -14.61 -5.39 -0.81
C ALA A 18 -14.04 -5.92 0.51
N TYR A 19 -13.78 -7.22 0.58
CA TYR A 19 -13.23 -7.84 1.79
C TYR A 19 -11.79 -7.39 2.07
N ALA A 20 -10.95 -7.22 1.05
CA ALA A 20 -9.58 -6.73 1.20
C ALA A 20 -9.50 -5.36 1.88
N LYS A 21 -10.46 -4.46 1.60
CA LYS A 21 -10.56 -3.16 2.30
C LYS A 21 -10.85 -3.34 3.79
N ILE A 22 -11.76 -4.25 4.13
CA ILE A 22 -12.11 -4.56 5.52
C ILE A 22 -10.91 -5.19 6.24
N ALA A 23 -10.26 -6.16 5.60
CA ALA A 23 -9.08 -6.84 6.13
C ALA A 23 -7.93 -5.85 6.38
N ALA A 24 -7.64 -4.95 5.42
CA ALA A 24 -6.61 -3.93 5.58
C ALA A 24 -6.83 -3.07 6.83
N LYS A 25 -8.08 -2.58 7.03
CA LYS A 25 -8.44 -1.79 8.22
C LYS A 25 -8.31 -2.60 9.51
N LYS A 26 -8.79 -3.86 9.53
CA LYS A 26 -8.68 -4.75 10.69
C LYS A 26 -7.24 -5.02 11.10
N LEU A 27 -6.34 -5.09 10.13
CA LEU A 27 -4.90 -5.34 10.33
C LEU A 27 -4.10 -4.05 10.56
N GLY A 28 -4.76 -2.89 10.68
CA GLY A 28 -4.10 -1.61 10.99
C GLY A 28 -3.44 -0.90 9.80
N PHE A 29 -3.67 -1.37 8.57
CA PHE A 29 -3.17 -0.70 7.36
C PHE A 29 -4.07 0.47 6.95
N SER A 30 -3.47 1.54 6.42
CA SER A 30 -4.18 2.72 5.93
C SER A 30 -4.86 2.46 4.58
N SER A 31 -4.36 1.49 3.80
CA SER A 31 -4.93 1.13 2.50
C SER A 31 -4.65 -0.33 2.12
N VAL A 32 -5.43 -0.85 1.16
CA VAL A 32 -5.18 -2.16 0.55
C VAL A 32 -3.80 -2.19 -0.13
N SER A 33 -3.38 -1.08 -0.74
CA SER A 33 -2.06 -0.98 -1.38
C SER A 33 -0.92 -1.11 -0.38
N GLU A 34 -1.04 -0.49 0.79
CA GLU A 34 -0.05 -0.60 1.87
C GLU A 34 0.02 -2.03 2.42
N MET A 35 -1.13 -2.67 2.62
CA MET A 35 -1.20 -4.08 3.01
C MET A 35 -0.50 -4.97 2.00
N ILE A 36 -0.79 -4.81 0.70
CA ILE A 36 -0.21 -5.64 -0.37
C ILE A 36 1.30 -5.43 -0.47
N LEU A 37 1.77 -4.18 -0.44
CA LEU A 37 3.20 -3.88 -0.47
C LEU A 37 3.93 -4.48 0.73
N THR A 38 3.36 -4.34 1.93
CA THR A 38 3.93 -4.95 3.15
C THR A 38 4.04 -6.48 3.03
N GLN A 39 3.08 -7.14 2.39
CA GLN A 39 3.17 -8.58 2.15
C GLN A 39 4.18 -8.92 1.05
N LEU A 40 4.28 -8.13 -0.02
CA LEU A 40 5.29 -8.29 -1.07
C LEU A 40 6.72 -8.14 -0.52
N ALA A 41 6.93 -7.28 0.47
CA ALA A 41 8.22 -7.12 1.14
C ALA A 41 8.68 -8.36 1.92
N LYS A 42 7.77 -9.31 2.20
CA LYS A 42 8.08 -10.62 2.81
C LYS A 42 8.43 -11.70 1.79
N ALA A 43 8.39 -11.39 0.49
CA ALA A 43 8.92 -12.30 -0.51
C ALA A 43 10.44 -12.51 -0.28
N ASN A 44 10.97 -13.68 -0.68
CA ASN A 44 12.41 -13.98 -0.64
C ASN A 44 13.21 -13.23 -1.72
N ASP A 45 12.93 -11.95 -1.92
CA ASP A 45 13.67 -11.04 -2.81
C ASP A 45 14.12 -9.81 -2.00
N SER A 46 15.42 -9.75 -1.71
CA SER A 46 16.03 -8.70 -0.89
C SER A 46 15.96 -7.33 -1.56
N LYS A 47 16.07 -7.26 -2.89
CA LYS A 47 16.00 -6.00 -3.64
C LYS A 47 14.58 -5.46 -3.63
N LEU A 48 13.59 -6.33 -3.84
CA LEU A 48 12.18 -5.96 -3.78
C LEU A 48 11.81 -5.43 -2.39
N LYS A 49 12.25 -6.11 -1.33
CA LYS A 49 12.04 -5.66 0.06
C LYS A 49 12.57 -4.25 0.28
N THR A 50 13.83 -3.97 -0.09
CA THR A 50 14.43 -2.64 0.08
C THR A 50 13.68 -1.55 -0.70
N LEU A 51 13.25 -1.84 -1.93
CA LEU A 51 12.50 -0.89 -2.74
C LEU A 51 11.13 -0.57 -2.13
N ILE A 52 10.44 -1.59 -1.60
CA ILE A 52 9.13 -1.41 -0.97
C ILE A 52 9.25 -0.64 0.35
N GLU A 53 10.22 -0.96 1.19
CA GLU A 53 10.44 -0.25 2.45
C GLU A 53 10.74 1.23 2.20
N LYS A 54 11.52 1.52 1.16
CA LYS A 54 11.76 2.89 0.70
C LYS A 54 10.48 3.57 0.20
N ASP A 55 9.69 2.90 -0.65
CA ASP A 55 8.40 3.44 -1.15
C ASP A 55 7.42 3.74 -0.03
N LEU A 56 7.28 2.83 0.94
CA LEU A 56 6.40 3.01 2.10
C LEU A 56 6.85 4.16 3.01
N LYS A 57 8.16 4.39 3.15
CA LYS A 57 8.71 5.50 3.94
C LYS A 57 8.58 6.85 3.23
N GLU A 58 8.76 6.87 1.92
CA GLU A 58 8.69 8.08 1.09
C GLU A 58 7.26 8.45 0.66
N ARG A 59 6.32 7.50 0.72
CA ARG A 59 4.90 7.80 0.62
C ARG A 59 4.55 8.82 1.70
N SER A 60 4.25 10.03 1.28
CA SER A 60 3.44 10.92 2.07
C SER A 60 2.22 10.13 2.50
N LYS A 61 2.04 9.95 3.82
CA LYS A 61 0.74 9.53 4.35
C LYS A 61 -0.26 10.44 3.65
N PRO A 62 -1.29 9.92 2.96
CA PRO A 62 -2.36 10.78 2.49
C PRO A 62 -2.98 11.36 3.75
N GLY A 63 -2.44 12.47 4.25
CA GLY A 63 -3.15 13.38 5.11
C GLY A 63 -4.43 13.64 4.37
N ARG A 64 -5.56 13.44 5.04
CA ARG A 64 -6.80 13.77 4.39
C ARG A 64 -6.69 15.26 4.02
N PRO A 65 -7.16 15.70 2.85
CA PRO A 65 -7.08 17.12 2.47
C PRO A 65 -7.67 18.09 3.51
N TRP A 66 -8.45 17.58 4.47
CA TRP A 66 -9.07 18.29 5.59
C TRP A 66 -8.42 18.06 6.96
N ASP A 67 -7.27 17.37 7.04
CA ASP A 67 -6.45 17.32 8.28
C ASP A 67 -5.48 18.53 8.36
N LYS A 68 -5.65 19.52 7.49
CA LYS A 68 -4.96 20.82 7.52
C LYS A 68 -5.95 21.90 7.94
N ASP A 69 -6.45 21.83 9.17
CA ASP A 69 -7.08 22.95 9.86
C ASP A 69 -6.47 23.05 11.28
#